data_AF-A0A1E7Q910-F1
#
_entry.id   AF-A0A1E7Q910-F1
#
_cell.length_a   1.000
_cell.length_b   1.000
_cell.length_c   1.000
_cell.angle_alpha   90.00
_cell.angle_beta   90.00
_cell.angle_gamma   90.00
#
_symmetry.space_group_name_H-M   'P 1'
#
loop_
_entity.id
_entity.type
_entity.pdbx_description
1 polymer ?
#
loop_
_entity_poly.entity_id
_entity_poly.type
_entity_poly.pdbx_seq_one_letter_code
_entity_poly.pdbx_strand_id
1 'polypeptide(L)'
;MTEQQQPNDVNAEQTQPVNEQAETVELSAEQDIITKLETDLNQAQAQLAEQKDLMLRIKADAENTRRRASLDVEKAHKFALEKFAADLLSVADNLERALEFVDRDNEQLKGFVEGVDLTLKGFLDVVAKYGVNQINPQGEPFNPEFHEAMTTMPTTEFAPNTVTFVMQKGYELNGRLLRPAMVGVAKAPE
;
A
#
# COMPACT_ATOMS: atom_id res chain seq x y z
N MET A 1 65.09 -92.12 -35.78
CA MET A 1 66.05 -91.00 -35.85
C MET A 1 65.76 -90.16 -34.61
N THR A 2 66.18 -90.54 -33.40
CA THR A 2 67.58 -90.57 -32.88
C THR A 2 68.28 -89.24 -33.22
N GLU A 3 68.83 -88.44 -32.30
CA GLU A 3 69.53 -88.75 -31.05
C GLU A 3 69.81 -87.45 -30.25
N GLN A 4 69.77 -87.55 -28.91
CA GLN A 4 70.59 -86.89 -27.87
C GLN A 4 71.08 -85.42 -27.98
N GLN A 5 70.94 -84.61 -26.91
CA GLN A 5 71.94 -84.40 -25.82
C GLN A 5 71.53 -83.25 -24.87
N GLN A 6 71.78 -83.43 -23.57
CA GLN A 6 71.72 -82.47 -22.42
C GLN A 6 73.17 -81.97 -22.11
N PRO A 7 73.46 -81.10 -21.10
CA PRO A 7 72.71 -80.07 -20.33
C PRO A 7 73.58 -78.78 -20.09
N ASN A 8 73.38 -78.07 -18.96
CA ASN A 8 74.12 -76.92 -18.36
C ASN A 8 73.69 -75.50 -18.77
N ASP A 9 73.70 -74.47 -17.92
CA ASP A 9 73.69 -74.30 -16.46
C ASP A 9 73.44 -72.79 -16.24
N VAL A 10 72.87 -72.43 -15.08
CA VAL A 10 72.81 -71.10 -14.44
C VAL A 10 73.08 -69.81 -15.24
N ASN A 11 72.10 -68.90 -15.25
CA ASN A 11 72.40 -67.52 -14.88
C ASN A 11 71.22 -66.85 -14.17
N ALA A 12 71.51 -66.27 -13.01
CA ALA A 12 70.57 -65.60 -12.13
C ALA A 12 70.28 -64.18 -12.66
N GLU A 13 69.06 -63.95 -13.15
CA GLU A 13 68.55 -62.60 -13.28
C GLU A 13 67.89 -62.18 -11.97
N GLN A 14 68.60 -61.30 -11.26
CA GLN A 14 68.09 -60.51 -10.16
C GLN A 14 66.92 -59.66 -10.65
N THR A 15 65.70 -60.10 -10.39
CA THR A 15 64.53 -59.22 -10.42
C THR A 15 64.61 -58.26 -9.24
N GLN A 16 64.99 -57.01 -9.52
CA GLN A 16 64.73 -55.87 -8.63
C GLN A 16 63.21 -55.72 -8.47
N PRO A 17 62.68 -55.52 -7.25
CA PRO A 17 61.28 -55.15 -7.10
C PRO A 17 61.11 -53.72 -7.63
N VAL A 18 60.31 -53.59 -8.68
CA VAL A 18 59.91 -52.30 -9.24
C VAL A 18 58.97 -51.60 -8.25
N ASN A 19 59.16 -50.29 -8.21
CA ASN A 19 58.55 -49.23 -7.41
C ASN A 19 57.02 -49.08 -7.58
N GLU A 20 56.22 -50.14 -7.43
CA GLU A 20 54.74 -50.07 -7.52
C GLU A 20 54.09 -49.36 -6.31
N GLN A 21 54.79 -49.29 -5.18
CA GLN A 21 54.28 -48.68 -3.94
C GLN A 21 54.40 -47.14 -3.92
N ALA A 22 55.26 -46.52 -4.73
CA ALA A 22 55.37 -45.06 -4.78
C ALA A 22 54.33 -44.43 -5.72
N GLU A 23 54.10 -45.01 -6.90
CA GLU A 23 53.08 -44.53 -7.84
C GLU A 23 51.65 -44.65 -7.28
N THR A 24 51.34 -45.75 -6.59
CA THR A 24 50.01 -45.94 -5.96
C THR A 24 49.74 -44.98 -4.80
N VAL A 25 50.78 -44.53 -4.09
CA VAL A 25 50.67 -43.58 -2.99
C VAL A 25 50.57 -42.13 -3.50
N GLU A 26 51.26 -41.78 -4.58
CA GLU A 26 51.11 -40.46 -5.25
C GLU A 26 49.74 -40.30 -5.90
N LEU A 27 49.23 -41.31 -6.61
CA LEU A 27 47.88 -41.31 -7.19
C LEU A 27 46.79 -41.15 -6.11
N SER A 28 46.94 -41.82 -4.96
CA SER A 28 46.02 -41.70 -3.82
C SER A 28 46.01 -40.30 -3.21
N ALA A 29 47.17 -39.67 -3.05
CA ALA A 29 47.28 -38.33 -2.48
C ALA A 29 46.69 -37.26 -3.42
N GLU A 30 46.86 -37.42 -4.74
CA GLU A 30 46.23 -36.55 -5.74
C GLU A 30 44.71 -36.71 -5.77
N GLN A 31 44.18 -37.93 -5.65
CA GLN A 31 42.74 -38.18 -5.53
C GLN A 31 42.13 -37.58 -4.25
N ASP A 32 42.84 -37.60 -3.12
CA ASP A 32 42.39 -36.97 -1.87
C ASP A 32 42.35 -35.43 -1.99
N ILE A 33 43.29 -34.83 -2.72
CA ILE A 33 43.30 -33.38 -2.99
C ILE A 33 42.15 -33.00 -3.93
N ILE A 34 41.90 -33.78 -4.99
CA ILE A 34 40.82 -33.55 -5.95
C ILE A 34 39.46 -33.66 -5.26
N THR A 35 39.22 -34.70 -4.47
CA THR A 35 37.95 -34.88 -3.73
C THR A 35 37.71 -33.75 -2.72
N LYS A 36 38.76 -33.27 -2.04
CA LYS A 36 38.66 -32.11 -1.16
C LYS A 36 38.31 -30.83 -1.92
N LEU A 37 38.97 -30.56 -3.04
CA LEU A 37 38.68 -29.40 -3.90
C LEU A 37 37.26 -29.45 -4.49
N GLU A 38 36.78 -30.62 -4.90
CA GLU A 38 35.40 -30.82 -5.36
C GLU A 38 34.39 -30.57 -4.23
N THR A 39 34.70 -31.00 -3.02
CA THR A 39 33.86 -30.75 -1.83
C THR A 39 33.79 -29.26 -1.51
N ASP A 40 34.94 -28.57 -1.49
CA ASP A 40 35.03 -27.13 -1.24
C ASP A 40 34.30 -26.32 -2.33
N LEU A 41 34.45 -26.73 -3.60
CA LEU A 41 33.77 -26.11 -4.74
C LEU A 41 32.25 -26.28 -4.66
N ASN A 42 31.77 -27.47 -4.31
CA ASN A 42 30.33 -27.73 -4.12
C ASN A 42 29.78 -26.92 -2.94
N GLN A 43 30.51 -26.82 -1.84
CA GLN A 43 30.12 -25.97 -0.70
C GLN A 43 30.05 -24.50 -1.09
N ALA A 44 31.06 -23.98 -1.81
CA ALA A 44 31.07 -22.61 -2.28
C ALA A 44 29.92 -22.32 -3.25
N GLN A 45 29.60 -23.26 -4.15
CA GLN A 45 28.47 -23.14 -5.07
C GLN A 45 27.13 -23.14 -4.34
N ALA A 46 26.96 -24.00 -3.33
CA ALA A 46 25.75 -24.04 -2.51
C ALA A 46 25.56 -22.74 -1.72
N GLN A 47 26.62 -22.22 -1.08
CA GLN A 47 26.60 -20.92 -0.39
C GLN A 47 26.28 -19.78 -1.36
N LEU A 48 26.84 -19.80 -2.56
CA LEU A 48 26.59 -18.78 -3.58
C LEU A 48 25.14 -18.82 -4.08
N ALA A 49 24.54 -20.01 -4.21
CA ALA A 49 23.12 -20.15 -4.52
C ALA A 49 22.24 -19.60 -3.39
N GLU A 50 22.53 -19.94 -2.13
CA GLU A 50 21.80 -19.43 -0.97
C GLU A 50 21.89 -17.90 -0.85
N GLN A 51 23.08 -17.33 -1.04
CA GLN A 51 23.29 -15.88 -1.02
C GLN A 51 22.56 -15.17 -2.18
N LYS A 52 22.51 -15.78 -3.37
CA LYS A 52 21.75 -15.23 -4.51
C LYS A 52 20.25 -15.21 -4.23
N ASP A 53 19.71 -16.28 -3.67
CA ASP A 53 18.30 -16.36 -3.28
C ASP A 53 17.97 -15.33 -2.20
N LEU A 54 18.84 -15.20 -1.18
CA LEU A 54 18.71 -14.18 -0.15
C LEU A 54 18.75 -12.76 -0.75
N MET A 55 19.69 -12.50 -1.65
CA MET A 55 19.84 -11.19 -2.31
C MET A 55 18.61 -10.85 -3.17
N LEU A 56 18.06 -11.80 -3.92
CA LEU A 56 16.83 -11.63 -4.69
C LEU A 56 15.65 -11.30 -3.79
N ARG A 57 15.52 -12.00 -2.66
CA ARG A 57 14.46 -11.74 -1.68
C ARG A 57 14.60 -10.37 -1.04
N ILE A 58 15.80 -10.00 -0.58
CA ILE A 58 16.08 -8.67 -0.01
C ILE A 58 15.77 -7.57 -1.02
N LYS A 59 16.14 -7.76 -2.30
CA LYS A 59 15.83 -6.80 -3.37
C LYS A 59 14.32 -6.65 -3.56
N ALA A 60 13.57 -7.76 -3.59
CA ALA A 60 12.12 -7.73 -3.71
C ALA A 60 11.46 -7.03 -2.49
N ASP A 61 11.93 -7.31 -1.28
CA ASP A 61 11.44 -6.68 -0.06
C ASP A 61 11.74 -5.17 -0.03
N ALA A 62 12.91 -4.76 -0.52
CA ALA A 62 13.29 -3.36 -0.66
C ALA A 62 12.40 -2.62 -1.69
N GLU A 63 12.14 -3.23 -2.85
CA GLU A 63 11.24 -2.66 -3.86
C GLU A 63 9.80 -2.55 -3.34
N ASN A 64 9.29 -3.57 -2.65
CA ASN A 64 7.98 -3.56 -2.02
C ASN A 64 7.87 -2.47 -0.95
N THR A 65 8.88 -2.34 -0.09
CA THR A 65 8.95 -1.29 0.94
C THR A 65 8.98 0.09 0.31
N ARG A 66 9.78 0.28 -0.74
CA ARG A 66 9.85 1.55 -1.47
C ARG A 66 8.50 1.93 -2.09
N ARG A 67 7.82 0.97 -2.73
CA ARG A 67 6.49 1.18 -3.31
C ARG A 67 5.44 1.50 -2.24
N ARG A 68 5.51 0.85 -1.08
CA ARG A 68 4.62 1.15 0.05
C ARG A 68 4.88 2.55 0.60
N ALA A 69 6.14 2.89 0.84
CA ALA A 69 6.53 4.21 1.33
C ALA A 69 6.08 5.34 0.40
N SER A 70 6.18 5.18 -0.92
CA SER A 70 5.68 6.20 -1.86
C SER A 70 4.17 6.41 -1.76
N LEU A 71 3.40 5.32 -1.62
CA LEU A 71 1.95 5.41 -1.46
C LEU A 71 1.55 6.04 -0.11
N ASP A 72 2.31 5.75 0.95
CA ASP A 72 2.05 6.32 2.27
C ASP A 72 2.36 7.82 2.30
N VAL A 73 3.44 8.26 1.63
CA VAL A 73 3.76 9.69 1.46
C VAL A 73 2.68 10.40 0.64
N GLU A 74 2.22 9.81 -0.45
CA GLU A 74 1.15 10.39 -1.28
C GLU A 74 -0.16 10.53 -0.48
N LYS A 75 -0.54 9.49 0.27
CA LYS A 75 -1.69 9.55 1.19
C LYS A 75 -1.50 10.61 2.26
N ALA A 76 -0.34 10.66 2.90
CA ALA A 76 -0.04 11.64 3.93
C ALA A 76 -0.17 13.06 3.37
N HIS A 77 0.31 13.32 2.16
CA HIS A 77 0.16 14.63 1.52
C HIS A 77 -1.31 14.95 1.18
N LYS A 78 -2.04 13.98 0.61
CA LYS A 78 -3.44 14.14 0.21
C LYS A 78 -4.39 14.38 1.40
N PHE A 79 -4.07 13.85 2.57
CA PHE A 79 -4.91 13.92 3.77
C PHE A 79 -4.24 14.64 4.96
N ALA A 80 -3.13 15.35 4.74
CA ALA A 80 -2.42 16.09 5.79
C ALA A 80 -3.32 17.08 6.54
N LEU A 81 -4.25 17.70 5.81
CA LEU A 81 -5.17 18.71 6.31
C LEU A 81 -6.50 18.12 6.82
N GLU A 82 -6.66 16.80 6.91
CA GLU A 82 -7.94 16.15 7.29
C GLU A 82 -8.50 16.69 8.61
N LYS A 83 -7.69 16.67 9.68
CA LYS A 83 -8.11 17.15 11.01
C LYS A 83 -8.38 18.66 11.02
N PHE A 84 -7.50 19.43 10.38
CA PHE A 84 -7.64 20.88 10.30
C PHE A 84 -8.90 21.30 9.52
N ALA A 85 -9.15 20.64 8.39
CA ALA A 85 -10.36 20.86 7.59
C ALA A 85 -11.62 20.48 8.38
N ALA A 86 -11.60 19.36 9.12
CA ALA A 86 -12.71 18.93 9.96
C ALA A 86 -13.07 19.97 11.04
N ASP A 87 -12.07 20.52 11.73
CA ASP A 87 -12.30 21.55 12.75
C ASP A 87 -12.84 22.86 12.15
N LEU A 88 -12.36 23.22 10.94
CA LEU A 88 -12.84 24.39 10.21
C LEU A 88 -14.30 24.29 9.76
N LEU A 89 -14.86 23.09 9.63
CA LEU A 89 -16.28 22.93 9.25
C LEU A 89 -17.22 23.61 10.25
N SER A 90 -16.84 23.66 11.53
CA SER A 90 -17.61 24.37 12.55
C SER A 90 -17.76 25.87 12.26
N VAL A 91 -16.78 26.48 11.60
CA VAL A 91 -16.81 27.90 11.20
C VAL A 91 -17.83 28.09 10.08
N ALA A 92 -17.83 27.22 9.06
CA ALA A 92 -18.82 27.24 7.99
C ALA A 92 -20.24 27.08 8.56
N ASP A 93 -20.44 26.11 9.45
CA ASP A 93 -21.74 25.86 10.08
C ASP A 93 -22.23 27.06 10.88
N ASN A 94 -21.34 27.78 11.55
CA ASN A 94 -21.70 28.98 12.30
C ASN A 94 -22.10 30.14 11.38
N LEU A 95 -21.43 30.28 10.23
CA LEU A 95 -21.79 31.28 9.22
C LEU A 95 -23.14 30.94 8.58
N GLU A 96 -23.38 29.68 8.23
CA GLU A 96 -24.67 29.19 7.71
C GLU A 96 -25.79 29.42 8.73
N ARG A 97 -25.55 29.05 9.99
CA ARG A 97 -26.50 29.28 11.09
C ARG A 97 -26.80 30.77 11.29
N ALA A 98 -25.79 31.64 11.16
CA ALA A 98 -26.01 33.08 11.24
C ALA A 98 -26.94 33.57 10.11
N LEU A 99 -26.84 33.01 8.90
CA LEU A 99 -27.73 33.34 7.77
C LEU A 99 -29.14 32.78 7.91
N GLU A 100 -29.34 31.72 8.71
CA GLU A 100 -30.65 31.13 8.99
C GLU A 100 -31.46 31.92 10.03
N PHE A 101 -30.80 32.48 11.05
CA PHE A 101 -31.48 33.22 12.12
C PHE A 101 -31.80 34.68 11.80
N VAL A 102 -31.27 35.22 10.70
CA VAL A 102 -31.51 36.62 10.32
C VAL A 102 -32.84 36.75 9.58
N ASP A 103 -33.64 37.73 10.01
CA ASP A 103 -34.81 38.18 9.27
C ASP A 103 -34.37 38.86 7.97
N ARG A 104 -34.60 38.18 6.84
CA ARG A 104 -34.21 38.63 5.50
C ARG A 104 -35.08 39.78 4.98
N ASP A 105 -36.25 40.01 5.58
CA ASP A 105 -37.16 41.09 5.20
C ASP A 105 -36.80 42.41 5.87
N ASN A 106 -35.87 42.40 6.83
CA ASN A 106 -35.36 43.61 7.46
C ASN A 106 -34.30 44.30 6.59
N GLU A 107 -34.70 45.40 5.92
CA GLU A 107 -33.81 46.18 5.03
C GLU A 107 -32.53 46.67 5.71
N GLN A 108 -32.52 46.89 7.03
CA GLN A 108 -31.34 47.35 7.77
C GLN A 108 -30.27 46.27 7.90
N LEU A 109 -30.66 44.99 7.82
CA LEU A 109 -29.76 43.84 7.93
C LEU A 109 -29.28 43.33 6.57
N LYS A 110 -29.82 43.85 5.46
CA LYS A 110 -29.50 43.38 4.11
C LYS A 110 -28.01 43.38 3.79
N GLY A 111 -27.30 44.47 4.12
CA GLY A 111 -25.85 44.57 3.91
C GLY A 111 -25.03 43.62 4.80
N PHE A 112 -25.54 43.30 6.00
CA PHE A 112 -24.92 42.30 6.87
C PHE A 112 -25.09 40.88 6.30
N VAL A 113 -26.30 40.52 5.86
CA VAL A 113 -26.58 39.22 5.22
C VAL A 113 -25.70 39.02 4.00
N GLU A 114 -25.62 40.02 3.12
CA GLU A 114 -24.77 39.96 1.91
C GLU A 114 -23.29 39.79 2.26
N GLY A 115 -22.80 40.50 3.29
CA GLY A 115 -21.41 40.37 3.74
C GLY A 115 -21.09 38.99 4.31
N VAL A 116 -21.99 38.41 5.09
CA VAL A 116 -21.83 37.05 5.64
C VAL A 116 -21.91 36.01 4.53
N ASP A 117 -22.84 36.16 3.58
CA ASP A 117 -22.98 35.25 2.43
C ASP A 117 -21.73 35.25 1.54
N LEU A 118 -21.19 36.44 1.25
CA LEU A 118 -19.94 36.57 0.49
C LEU A 118 -18.74 35.96 1.23
N THR A 119 -18.71 36.11 2.57
CA THR A 119 -17.66 35.51 3.41
C THR A 119 -17.76 34.00 3.43
N LEU A 120 -18.96 33.44 3.58
CA LEU A 120 -19.20 32.00 3.50
C LEU A 120 -18.78 31.46 2.14
N LYS A 121 -19.17 32.12 1.05
CA LYS A 121 -18.75 31.75 -0.30
C LYS A 121 -17.24 31.76 -0.46
N GLY A 122 -16.57 32.83 -0.02
CA GLY A 122 -15.11 32.92 -0.07
C GLY A 122 -14.42 31.85 0.76
N PHE A 123 -14.97 31.50 1.92
CA PHE A 123 -14.49 30.40 2.75
C PHE A 123 -14.62 29.05 2.02
N LEU A 124 -15.79 28.75 1.45
CA LEU A 124 -16.04 27.52 0.69
C LEU A 124 -15.12 27.42 -0.54
N ASP A 125 -14.93 28.51 -1.27
CA ASP A 125 -14.02 28.57 -2.42
C ASP A 125 -12.56 28.31 -2.01
N VAL A 126 -12.14 28.76 -0.83
CA VAL A 126 -10.78 28.49 -0.33
C VAL A 126 -10.62 27.03 0.03
N VAL A 127 -11.53 26.44 0.81
CA VAL A 127 -11.39 25.03 1.22
C VAL A 127 -11.52 24.07 0.03
N ALA A 128 -12.33 24.42 -0.99
CA ALA A 128 -12.45 23.67 -2.24
C ALA A 128 -11.11 23.60 -3.01
N LYS A 129 -10.31 24.66 -3.00
CA LYS A 129 -8.95 24.64 -3.61
C LYS A 129 -8.01 23.63 -2.95
N TYR A 130 -8.25 23.30 -1.68
CA TYR A 130 -7.52 22.27 -0.94
C TYR A 130 -8.20 20.90 -0.98
N GLY A 131 -9.21 20.74 -1.85
CA GLY A 131 -9.90 19.48 -2.08
C GLY A 131 -11.04 19.18 -1.10
N VAL A 132 -11.48 20.16 -0.32
CA VAL A 132 -12.65 20.01 0.56
C VAL A 132 -13.92 20.39 -0.20
N ASN A 133 -14.76 19.41 -0.53
CA ASN A 133 -16.01 19.65 -1.26
C ASN A 133 -17.21 19.54 -0.31
N GLN A 134 -18.20 20.39 -0.53
CA GLN A 134 -19.46 20.39 0.21
C GLN A 134 -20.43 19.34 -0.37
N ILE A 135 -21.09 18.61 0.53
CA ILE A 135 -22.15 17.64 0.23
C ILE A 135 -23.47 18.24 0.73
N ASN A 136 -24.31 18.68 -0.19
CA ASN A 136 -25.61 19.29 0.08
C ASN A 136 -26.73 18.60 -0.72
N PRO A 137 -27.19 17.41 -0.28
CA PRO A 137 -28.00 16.52 -1.09
C PRO A 137 -29.50 16.86 -1.08
N GLN A 138 -29.86 18.14 -0.94
CA GLN A 138 -31.27 18.53 -0.86
C GLN A 138 -32.02 18.16 -2.16
N GLY A 139 -33.07 17.33 -2.04
CA GLY A 139 -33.82 16.80 -3.18
C GLY A 139 -33.18 15.59 -3.87
N GLU A 140 -32.02 15.13 -3.41
CA GLU A 140 -31.34 13.94 -3.94
C GLU A 140 -31.74 12.66 -3.17
N PRO A 141 -31.58 11.46 -3.76
CA PRO A 141 -31.77 10.21 -3.05
C PRO A 141 -30.85 10.10 -1.83
N PHE A 142 -31.36 9.54 -0.74
CA PHE A 142 -30.56 9.30 0.45
C PHE A 142 -29.45 8.25 0.16
N ASN A 143 -28.20 8.63 0.43
CA ASN A 143 -27.04 7.74 0.34
C ASN A 143 -26.38 7.58 1.72
N PRO A 144 -26.44 6.39 2.35
CA PRO A 144 -25.83 6.12 3.65
C PRO A 144 -24.31 6.33 3.72
N GLU A 145 -23.60 6.30 2.58
CA GLU A 145 -22.15 6.52 2.55
C GLU A 145 -21.77 7.98 2.81
N PHE A 146 -22.67 8.92 2.51
CA PHE A 146 -22.39 10.36 2.60
C PHE A 146 -23.38 11.11 3.51
N HIS A 147 -24.53 10.50 3.84
CA HIS A 147 -25.63 11.16 4.54
C HIS A 147 -25.99 10.39 5.82
N GLU A 148 -26.34 11.14 6.87
CA GLU A 148 -26.84 10.63 8.14
C GLU A 148 -28.30 11.07 8.31
N ALA A 149 -29.23 10.12 8.29
CA ALA A 149 -30.66 10.41 8.42
C ALA A 149 -31.02 10.68 9.89
N MET A 150 -31.30 11.94 10.21
CA MET A 150 -31.64 12.36 11.58
C MET A 150 -33.13 12.24 11.88
N THR A 151 -33.97 12.42 10.87
CA THR A 151 -35.42 12.35 11.01
C THR A 151 -36.06 11.89 9.71
N THR A 152 -37.24 11.30 9.82
CA THR A 152 -38.07 10.96 8.67
C THR A 152 -39.34 11.78 8.71
N MET A 153 -39.70 12.43 7.61
CA MET A 153 -40.93 13.23 7.51
C MET A 153 -41.91 12.62 6.50
N PRO A 154 -43.19 12.43 6.87
CA PRO A 154 -44.21 12.07 5.91
C PRO A 154 -44.45 13.26 4.98
N THR A 155 -44.22 13.07 3.68
CA THR A 155 -44.45 14.12 2.68
C THR A 155 -44.93 13.49 1.37
N THR A 156 -45.77 14.23 0.65
CA THR A 156 -46.18 13.92 -0.72
C THR A 156 -45.37 14.70 -1.76
N GLU A 157 -44.55 15.65 -1.33
CA GLU A 157 -43.76 16.52 -2.21
C GLU A 157 -42.53 15.82 -2.78
N PHE A 158 -41.94 14.89 -2.02
CA PHE A 158 -40.75 14.14 -2.40
C PHE A 158 -41.03 12.64 -2.43
N ALA A 159 -40.38 11.93 -3.35
CA ALA A 159 -40.44 10.47 -3.40
C ALA A 159 -39.87 9.86 -2.11
N PRO A 160 -40.38 8.69 -1.65
CA PRO A 160 -39.81 7.99 -0.50
C PRO A 160 -38.30 7.78 -0.65
N ASN A 161 -37.57 7.87 0.46
CA ASN A 161 -36.10 7.74 0.51
C ASN A 161 -35.33 8.89 -0.20
N THR A 162 -35.95 10.06 -0.34
CA THR A 162 -35.31 11.29 -0.84
C THR A 162 -35.00 12.23 0.30
N VAL A 163 -33.89 12.97 0.25
CA VAL A 163 -33.56 14.00 1.23
C VAL A 163 -34.50 15.20 1.05
N THR A 164 -35.25 15.54 2.09
CA THR A 164 -36.20 16.65 2.09
C THR A 164 -35.54 17.98 2.44
N PHE A 165 -34.69 17.98 3.46
CA PHE A 165 -33.90 19.13 3.88
C PHE A 165 -32.59 18.67 4.52
N VAL A 166 -31.61 19.57 4.52
CA VAL A 166 -30.28 19.35 5.09
C VAL A 166 -30.17 20.20 6.34
N MET A 167 -29.99 19.56 7.50
CA MET A 167 -29.82 20.24 8.79
C MET A 167 -28.39 20.74 8.98
N GLN A 168 -27.43 19.95 8.49
CA GLN A 168 -26.02 20.28 8.54
C GLN A 168 -25.37 19.68 7.30
N LYS A 169 -24.66 20.51 6.53
CA LYS A 169 -24.04 20.05 5.28
C LYS A 169 -22.88 19.12 5.56
N GLY A 170 -22.70 18.14 4.69
CA GLY A 170 -21.57 17.20 4.74
C GLY A 170 -20.37 17.76 4.00
N TYR A 171 -19.20 17.15 4.22
CA TYR A 171 -17.97 17.52 3.53
C TYR A 171 -17.10 16.29 3.27
N GLU A 172 -16.39 16.29 2.14
CA GLU A 172 -15.37 15.32 1.79
C GLU A 172 -14.03 16.01 1.51
N LEU A 173 -12.91 15.33 1.78
CA LEU A 173 -11.57 15.74 1.43
C LEU A 173 -11.00 14.80 0.39
N ASN A 174 -10.79 15.29 -0.82
CA ASN A 174 -10.21 14.55 -1.93
C ASN A 174 -10.86 13.16 -2.17
N GLY A 175 -12.20 13.10 -2.03
CA GLY A 175 -13.04 11.89 -2.17
C GLY A 175 -13.17 11.02 -0.92
N ARG A 176 -12.61 11.44 0.23
CA ARG A 176 -12.81 10.77 1.52
C ARG A 176 -13.76 11.58 2.39
N LEU A 177 -14.79 10.95 2.93
CA LEU A 177 -15.75 11.61 3.81
C LEU A 177 -15.04 12.19 5.05
N LEU A 178 -15.20 13.49 5.29
CA LEU A 178 -14.79 14.15 6.54
C LEU A 178 -15.93 14.14 7.55
N ARG A 179 -17.14 14.48 7.09
CA ARG A 179 -18.35 14.53 7.91
C ARG A 179 -19.58 14.26 7.03
N PRO A 180 -20.50 13.36 7.43
CA PRO A 180 -21.74 13.15 6.70
C PRO A 180 -22.64 14.38 6.74
N ALA A 181 -23.50 14.52 5.72
CA ALA A 181 -24.58 15.49 5.75
C ALA A 181 -25.71 14.98 6.66
N MET A 182 -26.12 15.76 7.66
CA MET A 182 -27.26 15.42 8.51
C MET A 182 -28.54 15.86 7.81
N VAL A 183 -29.43 14.91 7.53
CA VAL A 183 -30.56 15.13 6.62
C VAL A 183 -31.88 14.62 7.18
N GLY A 184 -32.97 15.27 6.77
CA GLY A 184 -34.32 14.73 6.84
C GLY A 184 -34.63 13.89 5.60
N VAL A 185 -35.24 12.71 5.78
CA VAL A 185 -35.59 11.81 4.67
C VAL A 185 -37.10 11.70 4.53
N ALA A 186 -37.59 11.71 3.29
CA ALA A 186 -39.00 11.53 2.98
C ALA A 186 -39.44 10.10 3.28
N LYS A 187 -40.53 9.98 4.03
CA LYS A 187 -41.27 8.73 4.22
C LYS A 187 -42.62 8.84 3.51
N ALA A 188 -43.13 7.72 3.00
CA ALA A 188 -44.50 7.67 2.50
C ALA A 188 -45.47 8.09 3.64
N PRO A 189 -46.47 8.94 3.37
CA PRO A 189 -47.54 9.20 4.32
C PRO A 189 -48.27 7.88 4.63
N GLU A 190 -48.67 7.68 5.89
CA GLU A 190 -49.56 6.59 6.29
C GLU A 190 -50.96 6.74 5.70
#